data_AF-V4T6Q4-F1
#
_entry.id   AF-V4T6Q4-F1
#
_cell.length_a   1.000
_cell.length_b   1.000
_cell.length_c   1.000
_cell.angle_alpha   90.00
_cell.angle_beta   90.00
_cell.angle_gamma   90.00
#
_symmetry.space_group_name_H-M   'P 1'
#
loop_
_entity.id
_entity.type
_entity.pdbx_description
1 polymer ?
#
loop_
_entity_poly.entity_id
_entity_poly.type
_entity_poly.pdbx_seq_one_letter_code
_entity_poly.pdbx_strand_id
1 'polypeptide(L)'
;MGRKRSILSQCDGDYQHNKIMEMLVVKFLHQTLTDVIIPTFDIRLLQPISFSTLKAKRNASKVSWLSDNCIGTSAAPYYLPPYYFEMHASTGTKKFNLVDGVAANIPTVLAICDVKKEISQNKGSPCLNSIDFSKFLTDGLKYTEASTDNSMKDNRENLEKIGKDLMKKPVSAVNSETGLYEPMEERGTYEDALCELAQRLSEERRFRHKYM
;
A
#
# COMPACT_ATOMS: atom_id res chain seq x y z
N MET A 1 -4.88 -33.98 -5.44
CA MET A 1 -3.86 -34.06 -4.38
C MET A 1 -4.09 -32.87 -3.46
N GLY A 2 -4.78 -33.06 -2.33
CA GLY A 2 -5.24 -31.96 -1.47
C GLY A 2 -4.09 -31.31 -0.71
N ARG A 3 -3.94 -29.98 -0.83
CA ARG A 3 -2.99 -29.22 0.02
C ARG A 3 -3.48 -29.33 1.47
N LYS A 4 -2.65 -29.89 2.35
CA LYS A 4 -2.92 -29.96 3.79
C LYS A 4 -3.13 -28.53 4.32
N ARG A 5 -4.25 -28.29 5.01
CA ARG A 5 -4.49 -27.03 5.73
C ARG A 5 -3.32 -26.78 6.67
N SER A 6 -2.70 -25.61 6.56
CA SER A 6 -1.82 -25.08 7.59
C SER A 6 -2.65 -24.92 8.87
N ILE A 7 -2.24 -25.57 9.97
CA ILE A 7 -2.93 -25.49 11.28
C ILE A 7 -2.82 -24.06 11.88
N LEU A 8 -2.03 -23.18 11.26
CA LEU A 8 -1.62 -21.89 11.80
C LEU A 8 -2.40 -20.67 11.28
N SER A 9 -3.17 -20.81 10.19
CA SER A 9 -3.93 -19.69 9.60
C SER A 9 -5.43 -19.95 9.62
N GLN A 10 -6.21 -18.90 9.86
CA GLN A 10 -7.68 -18.99 9.87
C GLN A 10 -8.25 -19.36 8.49
N CYS A 11 -7.60 -18.87 7.42
CA CYS A 11 -7.99 -19.11 6.04
C CYS A 11 -6.88 -19.85 5.25
N ASP A 12 -7.25 -20.52 4.16
CA ASP A 12 -6.30 -21.20 3.24
C ASP A 12 -5.71 -20.25 2.18
N GLY A 13 -6.36 -19.12 1.91
CA GLY A 13 -5.94 -18.11 0.93
C GLY A 13 -6.29 -18.45 -0.53
N ASP A 14 -6.81 -19.65 -0.83
CA ASP A 14 -6.98 -20.12 -2.21
C ASP A 14 -7.96 -19.23 -3.00
N TYR A 15 -9.07 -18.83 -2.39
CA TYR A 15 -10.03 -17.92 -3.02
C TYR A 15 -9.41 -16.55 -3.31
N GLN A 16 -8.67 -15.98 -2.35
CA GLN A 16 -8.02 -14.67 -2.50
C GLN A 16 -6.98 -14.70 -3.62
N HIS A 17 -6.15 -15.75 -3.69
CA HIS A 17 -5.16 -15.91 -4.75
C HIS A 17 -5.82 -15.96 -6.12
N ASN A 18 -6.86 -16.78 -6.28
CA ASN A 18 -7.59 -16.88 -7.54
C ASN A 18 -8.20 -15.54 -7.94
N LYS A 19 -8.78 -14.81 -6.96
CA LYS A 19 -9.41 -13.53 -7.26
C LYS A 19 -8.39 -12.45 -7.67
N ILE A 20 -7.22 -12.41 -7.01
CA ILE A 20 -6.11 -11.53 -7.40
C ILE A 20 -5.66 -11.84 -8.83
N MET A 21 -5.47 -13.12 -9.16
CA MET A 21 -5.05 -13.55 -10.50
C MET A 21 -6.09 -13.22 -11.58
N GLU A 22 -7.38 -13.31 -11.26
CA GLU A 22 -8.48 -12.96 -12.17
C GLU A 22 -8.56 -11.45 -12.42
N MET A 23 -8.37 -10.62 -11.38
CA MET A 23 -8.53 -9.17 -11.47
C MET A 23 -7.32 -8.46 -12.11
N LEU A 24 -6.13 -9.05 -12.04
CA LEU A 24 -4.92 -8.41 -12.55
C LEU A 24 -4.78 -8.60 -14.07
N VAL A 25 -5.11 -7.56 -14.82
CA VAL A 25 -4.87 -7.47 -16.27
C VAL A 25 -3.37 -7.34 -16.57
N VAL A 26 -2.65 -6.61 -15.73
CA VAL A 26 -1.18 -6.46 -15.83
C VAL A 26 -0.52 -7.66 -15.14
N LYS A 27 0.27 -8.42 -15.89
CA LYS A 27 0.97 -9.59 -15.37
C LYS A 27 2.25 -9.24 -14.64
N PHE A 28 3.05 -8.33 -15.18
CA PHE A 28 4.39 -8.03 -14.65
C PHE A 28 4.45 -6.66 -13.99
N LEU A 29 5.21 -6.57 -12.89
CA LEU A 29 5.35 -5.33 -12.12
C LEU A 29 5.91 -4.15 -12.93
N HIS A 30 6.80 -4.40 -13.90
CA HIS A 30 7.37 -3.33 -14.73
C HIS A 30 6.38 -2.73 -15.74
N GLN A 31 5.24 -3.41 -15.99
CA GLN A 31 4.21 -3.00 -16.93
C GLN A 31 3.11 -2.14 -16.27
N THR A 32 3.22 -1.82 -14.98
CA THR A 32 2.24 -0.95 -14.32
C THR A 32 2.26 0.45 -14.95
N LEU A 33 1.07 1.03 -15.14
CA LEU A 33 0.88 2.34 -15.77
C LEU A 33 1.54 3.48 -14.99
N THR A 34 1.54 3.36 -13.66
CA THR A 34 2.23 4.26 -12.73
C THR A 34 3.26 3.48 -11.92
N ASP A 35 4.21 4.19 -11.32
CA ASP A 35 5.16 3.55 -10.43
C ASP A 35 4.46 3.17 -9.11
N VAL A 36 4.56 1.90 -8.75
CA VAL A 36 3.99 1.36 -7.51
C VAL A 36 5.10 0.88 -6.58
N ILE A 37 4.82 0.86 -5.28
CA ILE A 37 5.66 0.26 -4.25
C ILE A 37 4.77 -0.66 -3.41
N ILE A 38 5.16 -1.93 -3.31
CA ILE A 38 4.42 -2.98 -2.62
C ILE A 38 5.31 -3.54 -1.50
N PRO A 39 5.07 -3.16 -0.24
CA PRO A 39 5.84 -3.64 0.90
C PRO A 39 5.43 -5.05 1.31
N THR A 40 6.40 -5.86 1.70
CA THR A 40 6.26 -7.23 2.20
C THR A 40 7.36 -7.50 3.23
N PHE A 41 7.29 -8.63 3.92
CA PHE A 41 8.37 -9.10 4.80
C PHE A 41 8.78 -10.52 4.43
N ASP A 42 10.06 -10.78 4.23
CA ASP A 42 10.55 -12.14 3.98
C ASP A 42 10.92 -12.83 5.29
N ILE A 43 10.16 -13.85 5.66
CA ILE A 43 10.31 -14.55 6.94
C ILE A 43 11.54 -15.45 7.00
N ARG A 44 12.14 -15.82 5.85
CA ARG A 44 13.39 -16.60 5.85
C ARG A 44 14.60 -15.70 6.02
N LEU A 45 14.58 -14.55 5.38
CA LEU A 45 15.67 -13.57 5.45
C LEU A 45 15.51 -12.60 6.63
N LEU A 46 14.37 -12.63 7.32
CA LEU A 46 14.01 -11.75 8.43
C LEU A 46 14.21 -10.26 8.10
N GLN A 47 13.81 -9.85 6.90
CA GLN A 47 13.97 -8.48 6.43
C GLN A 47 12.76 -7.99 5.63
N PRO A 48 12.45 -6.69 5.68
CA PRO A 48 11.45 -6.09 4.80
C PRO A 48 11.91 -6.12 3.34
N ILE A 49 10.99 -6.42 2.43
CA ILE A 49 11.21 -6.37 1.00
C ILE A 49 10.16 -5.46 0.38
N SER A 50 10.59 -4.48 -0.40
CA SER A 50 9.68 -3.66 -1.21
C SER A 50 9.87 -3.94 -2.69
N PHE A 51 8.79 -4.39 -3.33
CA PHE A 51 8.71 -4.51 -4.78
C PHE A 51 8.33 -3.16 -5.34
N SER A 52 9.06 -2.65 -6.34
CA SER A 52 8.68 -1.40 -6.99
C SER A 52 8.87 -1.45 -8.51
N THR A 53 8.01 -0.71 -9.21
CA THR A 53 8.08 -0.58 -10.67
C THR A 53 9.43 -0.04 -11.12
N LEU A 54 9.98 0.95 -10.41
CA LEU A 54 11.28 1.55 -10.71
C LEU A 54 12.43 0.51 -10.58
N LYS A 55 12.45 -0.28 -9.50
CA LYS A 55 13.44 -1.36 -9.31
C LYS A 55 13.32 -2.45 -10.38
N ALA A 56 12.09 -2.74 -10.82
CA ALA A 56 11.81 -3.72 -11.86
C ALA A 56 12.23 -3.22 -13.26
N LYS A 57 11.93 -1.96 -13.61
CA LYS A 57 12.33 -1.34 -14.88
C LYS A 57 13.85 -1.25 -15.04
N ARG A 58 14.59 -1.00 -13.96
CA ARG A 58 16.07 -0.96 -13.96
C ARG A 58 16.72 -2.32 -14.24
N ASN A 59 16.05 -3.41 -13.88
CA ASN A 59 16.59 -4.77 -14.02
C ASN A 59 15.64 -5.60 -14.87
N ALA A 60 15.65 -5.40 -16.18
CA ALA A 60 14.77 -6.10 -17.13
C ALA A 60 14.89 -7.64 -17.07
N SER A 61 15.99 -8.18 -16.54
CA SER A 61 16.16 -9.62 -16.31
C SER A 61 15.42 -10.16 -15.07
N LYS A 62 14.83 -9.30 -14.23
CA LYS A 62 14.05 -9.70 -13.04
C LYS A 62 12.56 -9.61 -13.35
N VAL A 63 11.98 -10.74 -13.71
CA VAL A 63 10.54 -10.84 -13.98
C VAL A 63 9.79 -11.08 -12.67
N SER A 64 9.21 -10.03 -12.11
CA SER A 64 8.33 -10.11 -10.94
C SER A 64 6.87 -10.02 -11.38
N TRP A 65 6.09 -11.04 -11.07
CA TRP A 65 4.65 -11.07 -11.32
C TRP A 65 3.96 -10.15 -10.32
N LEU A 66 3.07 -9.30 -10.81
CA LEU A 66 2.34 -8.36 -9.95
C LEU A 66 1.47 -9.11 -8.94
N SER A 67 0.88 -10.22 -9.36
CA SER A 67 0.06 -11.08 -8.51
C SER A 67 0.82 -11.68 -7.33
N ASP A 68 2.04 -12.17 -7.55
CA ASP A 68 2.89 -12.69 -6.48
C ASP A 68 3.17 -11.64 -5.40
N ASN A 69 3.42 -10.39 -5.83
CA ASN A 69 3.64 -9.27 -4.91
C ASN A 69 2.36 -8.90 -4.14
N CYS A 70 1.21 -8.88 -4.83
CA CYS A 70 -0.10 -8.59 -4.22
C CYS A 70 -0.52 -9.67 -3.20
N ILE A 71 -0.23 -10.94 -3.49
CA ILE A 71 -0.49 -12.03 -2.54
C ILE A 71 0.46 -11.89 -1.35
N GLY A 72 1.76 -11.68 -1.60
CA GLY A 72 2.75 -11.52 -0.54
C GLY A 72 2.42 -10.37 0.43
N THR A 73 2.00 -9.20 -0.07
CA THR A 73 1.63 -8.06 0.79
C THR A 73 0.33 -8.30 1.57
N SER A 74 -0.58 -9.13 1.05
CA SER A 74 -1.86 -9.41 1.70
C SER A 74 -1.80 -10.57 2.70
N ALA A 75 -0.70 -11.33 2.73
CA ALA A 75 -0.53 -12.54 3.53
C ALA A 75 -0.31 -12.22 5.02
N ALA A 76 -1.33 -11.66 5.67
CA ALA A 76 -1.31 -11.25 7.07
C ALA A 76 -1.11 -12.48 7.98
N PRO A 77 -0.07 -12.49 8.85
CA PRO A 77 0.11 -13.55 9.82
C PRO A 77 -1.16 -13.80 10.63
N TYR A 78 -1.37 -15.04 11.09
CA TYR A 78 -2.59 -15.52 11.75
C TYR A 78 -3.83 -15.66 10.84
N TYR A 79 -4.03 -14.76 9.87
CA TYR A 79 -5.19 -14.83 8.97
C TYR A 79 -4.93 -15.68 7.73
N LEU A 80 -3.78 -15.47 7.07
CA LEU A 80 -3.42 -16.08 5.79
C LEU A 80 -2.06 -16.79 5.89
N PRO A 81 -1.86 -17.87 5.12
CA PRO A 81 -0.58 -18.57 5.12
C PRO A 81 0.52 -17.72 4.44
N PRO A 82 1.78 -17.86 4.85
CA PRO A 82 2.91 -17.25 4.14
C PRO A 82 2.95 -17.67 2.67
N TYR A 83 3.28 -16.74 1.80
CA TYR A 83 3.32 -16.95 0.35
C TYR A 83 4.74 -17.24 -0.14
N TYR A 84 4.89 -18.32 -0.92
CA TYR A 84 6.16 -18.72 -1.51
C TYR A 84 6.10 -18.61 -3.03
N PHE A 85 7.13 -18.01 -3.61
CA PHE A 85 7.38 -18.10 -5.05
C PHE A 85 8.86 -17.99 -5.38
N GLU A 86 9.20 -18.37 -6.60
CA GLU A 86 10.54 -18.27 -7.16
C GLU A 86 10.56 -17.26 -8.29
N MET A 87 11.54 -16.36 -8.26
CA MET A 87 11.79 -15.40 -9.32
C MET A 87 13.07 -15.80 -10.05
N HIS A 88 12.96 -16.08 -11.33
CA HIS A 88 14.11 -16.37 -12.18
C HIS A 88 14.70 -15.07 -12.71
N ALA A 89 16.02 -14.93 -12.57
CA ALA A 89 16.79 -13.84 -13.14
C ALA A 89 18.06 -14.37 -13.82
N SER A 90 18.72 -13.53 -14.59
CA SER A 90 20.00 -13.87 -15.25
C SER A 90 21.11 -14.25 -14.26
N THR A 91 21.05 -13.75 -13.03
CA THR A 91 22.00 -14.05 -11.96
C THR A 91 21.64 -15.30 -11.14
N GLY A 92 20.57 -16.00 -11.51
CA GLY A 92 20.06 -17.18 -10.82
C GLY A 92 18.62 -17.01 -10.29
N THR A 93 18.12 -18.07 -9.66
CA THR A 93 16.78 -18.11 -9.08
C THR A 93 16.79 -17.54 -7.65
N LYS A 94 15.97 -16.53 -7.40
CA LYS A 94 15.75 -15.97 -6.06
C LYS A 94 14.43 -16.52 -5.50
N LYS A 95 14.48 -17.03 -4.28
CA LYS A 95 13.31 -17.55 -3.56
C LYS A 95 12.76 -16.49 -2.61
N PHE A 96 11.44 -16.40 -2.52
CA PHE A 96 10.74 -15.46 -1.65
C PHE A 96 9.79 -16.21 -0.72
N ASN A 97 9.78 -15.83 0.55
CA ASN A 97 8.88 -16.39 1.57
C ASN A 97 8.19 -15.22 2.27
N LEU A 98 7.15 -14.71 1.65
CA LEU A 98 6.56 -13.42 1.99
C LEU A 98 5.39 -13.58 2.96
N VAL A 99 5.29 -12.61 3.86
CA VAL A 99 4.09 -12.28 4.62
C VAL A 99 3.79 -10.80 4.44
N ASP A 100 2.62 -10.38 4.91
CA ASP A 100 2.22 -8.98 4.97
C ASP A 100 3.35 -8.16 5.62
N GLY A 101 3.63 -7.02 4.99
CA GLY A 101 4.65 -6.09 5.42
C GLY A 101 4.24 -5.28 6.64
N VAL A 102 3.67 -5.89 7.69
CA VAL A 102 3.21 -5.27 8.96
C VAL A 102 4.27 -4.33 9.57
N ALA A 103 5.56 -4.55 9.27
CA ALA A 103 6.66 -3.65 9.61
C ALA A 103 6.62 -2.25 8.93
N ALA A 104 5.72 -2.06 7.96
CA ALA A 104 5.56 -0.86 7.15
C ALA A 104 4.13 -0.32 7.25
N ASN A 105 3.49 -0.38 8.42
CA ASN A 105 2.16 0.21 8.70
C ASN A 105 1.98 1.69 8.30
N ILE A 106 3.02 2.34 7.76
CA ILE A 106 2.88 3.55 6.96
C ILE A 106 3.65 3.38 5.64
N PRO A 107 3.06 2.70 4.62
CA PRO A 107 3.67 2.54 3.30
C PRO A 107 4.03 3.89 2.65
N THR A 108 3.34 4.97 3.06
CA THR A 108 3.59 6.36 2.64
C THR A 108 5.02 6.82 2.93
N VAL A 109 5.57 6.51 4.11
CA VAL A 109 6.95 6.91 4.46
C VAL A 109 7.94 6.14 3.60
N LEU A 110 7.71 4.83 3.43
CA LEU A 110 8.52 3.99 2.56
C LEU A 110 8.49 4.50 1.11
N ALA A 111 7.32 4.87 0.60
CA ALA A 111 7.17 5.43 -0.73
C ALA A 111 7.95 6.73 -0.91
N ILE A 112 7.87 7.65 0.06
CA ILE A 112 8.62 8.91 0.03
C ILE A 112 10.13 8.65 0.11
N CYS A 113 10.57 7.73 0.97
CA CYS A 113 11.98 7.36 1.07
C CYS A 113 12.51 6.75 -0.22
N ASP A 114 11.74 5.86 -0.87
CA ASP A 114 12.12 5.25 -2.14
C ASP A 114 12.17 6.31 -3.25
N VAL A 115 11.18 7.21 -3.37
CA VAL A 115 11.22 8.34 -4.32
C VAL A 115 12.41 9.27 -4.05
N LYS A 116 12.71 9.61 -2.79
CA LYS A 116 13.86 10.43 -2.42
C LYS A 116 15.19 9.79 -2.86
N LYS A 117 15.36 8.49 -2.64
CA LYS A 117 16.56 7.75 -3.08
C LYS A 117 16.71 7.79 -4.60
N GLU A 118 15.61 7.64 -5.33
CA GLU A 118 15.61 7.69 -6.80
C GLU A 118 15.97 9.09 -7.33
N ILE A 119 15.40 10.15 -6.75
CA ILE A 119 15.73 11.54 -7.10
C ILE A 119 17.20 11.85 -6.79
N SER A 120 17.71 11.42 -5.62
CA SER A 120 19.10 11.63 -5.22
C SER A 120 20.10 10.94 -6.16
N GLN A 121 19.72 9.83 -6.78
CA GLN A 121 20.58 9.11 -7.73
C GLN A 121 20.61 9.77 -9.12
N ASN A 122 19.65 10.65 -9.46
CA ASN A 122 19.46 11.20 -10.80
C ASN A 122 19.98 12.65 -11.01
N LYS A 123 20.76 13.24 -10.08
CA LYS A 123 21.37 14.60 -10.20
C LYS A 123 20.42 15.69 -10.74
N GLY A 124 19.18 15.70 -10.28
CA GLY A 124 18.28 16.84 -10.42
C GLY A 124 17.62 17.08 -9.07
N SER A 125 17.83 18.23 -8.46
CA SER A 125 17.13 18.62 -7.24
C SER A 125 15.78 19.24 -7.58
N PRO A 126 14.67 18.69 -7.08
CA PRO A 126 13.54 19.51 -6.66
C PRO A 126 13.55 19.60 -5.14
N CYS A 127 13.45 20.82 -4.66
CA CYS A 127 13.20 21.14 -3.27
C CYS A 127 11.91 20.43 -2.84
N LEU A 128 12.01 19.38 -2.02
CA LEU A 128 10.87 18.76 -1.33
C LEU A 128 10.45 19.64 -0.15
N ASN A 129 10.18 20.90 -0.43
CA ASN A 129 9.64 21.82 0.55
C ASN A 129 8.14 21.52 0.63
N SER A 130 7.71 20.94 1.76
CA SER A 130 6.33 20.63 2.11
C SER A 130 5.66 19.53 1.26
N ILE A 131 6.03 18.26 1.48
CA ILE A 131 5.06 17.18 1.25
C ILE A 131 3.98 17.36 2.31
N ASP A 132 2.77 17.68 1.88
CA ASP A 132 1.64 17.71 2.79
C ASP A 132 1.26 16.27 3.17
N PHE A 133 1.51 15.91 4.42
CA PHE A 133 1.19 14.59 4.98
C PHE A 133 -0.23 14.58 5.55
N SER A 134 -1.19 15.13 4.81
CA SER A 134 -2.60 15.05 5.17
C SER A 134 -2.99 13.57 5.31
N LYS A 135 -3.15 13.13 6.57
CA LYS A 135 -3.50 11.76 6.94
C LYS A 135 -5.00 11.71 7.21
N PHE A 136 -5.67 10.81 6.50
CA PHE A 136 -7.07 10.50 6.71
C PHE A 136 -7.12 9.28 7.62
N LEU A 137 -7.34 9.53 8.91
CA LEU A 137 -7.36 8.49 9.94
C LEU A 137 -8.66 8.57 10.72
N THR A 138 -9.14 7.42 11.17
CA THR A 138 -10.22 7.30 12.14
C THR A 138 -9.70 6.48 13.32
N ASP A 139 -9.85 7.03 14.52
CA ASP A 139 -9.41 6.45 15.79
C ASP A 139 -10.59 5.89 16.62
N GLY A 140 -11.82 6.15 16.20
CA GLY A 140 -13.06 5.78 16.90
C GLY A 140 -13.74 4.49 16.42
N LEU A 141 -13.02 3.56 15.80
CA LEU A 141 -13.60 2.27 15.41
C LEU A 141 -13.89 1.43 16.66
N LYS A 142 -15.06 0.79 16.73
CA LYS A 142 -15.30 -0.23 17.75
C LYS A 142 -14.66 -1.54 17.31
N TYR A 143 -14.58 -2.49 18.24
CA TYR A 143 -13.90 -3.77 18.02
C TYR A 143 -14.38 -4.51 16.75
N THR A 144 -15.69 -4.50 16.49
CA THR A 144 -16.29 -5.17 15.33
C THR A 144 -15.86 -4.56 14.00
N GLU A 145 -15.74 -3.24 13.94
CA GLU A 145 -15.32 -2.46 12.77
C GLU A 145 -13.79 -2.48 12.60
N ALA A 146 -13.05 -2.63 13.70
CA ALA A 146 -11.58 -2.75 13.70
C ALA A 146 -11.09 -4.16 13.33
N SER A 147 -11.95 -5.19 13.41
CA SER A 147 -11.62 -6.56 13.00
C SER A 147 -11.44 -6.63 11.48
N THR A 148 -10.25 -7.02 11.05
CA THR A 148 -9.82 -7.03 9.65
C THR A 148 -10.34 -8.22 8.84
N ASP A 149 -10.90 -9.23 9.51
CA ASP A 149 -11.47 -10.46 8.95
C ASP A 149 -13.02 -10.48 8.97
N ASN A 150 -13.66 -9.48 9.58
CA ASN A 150 -15.12 -9.38 9.63
C ASN A 150 -15.72 -8.88 8.30
N SER A 151 -16.05 -9.83 7.43
CA SER A 151 -16.70 -9.60 6.13
C SER A 151 -18.24 -9.60 6.17
N MET A 152 -18.86 -9.55 7.36
CA MET A 152 -20.32 -9.49 7.48
C MET A 152 -20.88 -8.25 6.78
N LYS A 153 -22.04 -8.40 6.14
CA LYS A 153 -22.69 -7.33 5.37
C LYS A 153 -22.90 -6.06 6.20
N ASP A 154 -23.41 -6.21 7.42
CA ASP A 154 -23.67 -5.11 8.33
C ASP A 154 -22.38 -4.38 8.74
N ASN A 155 -21.27 -5.11 8.93
CA ASN A 155 -19.97 -4.50 9.21
C ASN A 155 -19.49 -3.65 8.02
N ARG A 156 -19.62 -4.17 6.80
CA ARG A 156 -19.26 -3.44 5.58
C ARG A 156 -20.09 -2.16 5.41
N GLU A 157 -21.39 -2.24 5.65
CA GLU A 157 -22.30 -1.07 5.58
C GLU A 157 -21.97 -0.03 6.67
N ASN A 158 -21.62 -0.49 7.89
CA ASN A 158 -21.16 0.39 8.96
C ASN A 158 -19.82 1.07 8.63
N LEU A 159 -18.85 0.33 8.07
CA LEU A 159 -17.57 0.89 7.63
C LEU A 159 -17.76 1.92 6.50
N GLU A 160 -18.69 1.69 5.57
CA GLU A 160 -19.05 2.68 4.55
C GLU A 160 -19.62 3.96 5.18
N LYS A 161 -20.51 3.82 6.17
CA LYS A 161 -21.04 4.96 6.91
C LYS A 161 -19.96 5.73 7.65
N ILE A 162 -19.07 5.03 8.36
CA ILE A 162 -17.92 5.64 9.06
C ILE A 162 -17.03 6.41 8.08
N GLY A 163 -16.77 5.84 6.90
CA GLY A 163 -16.03 6.52 5.84
C GLY A 163 -16.71 7.81 5.37
N LYS A 164 -18.02 7.78 5.14
CA LYS A 164 -18.81 8.96 4.77
C LYS A 164 -18.82 10.03 5.87
N ASP A 165 -18.96 9.62 7.13
CA ASP A 165 -18.95 10.51 8.28
C ASP A 165 -17.55 11.13 8.48
N LEU A 166 -16.48 10.38 8.24
CA LEU A 166 -15.09 10.87 8.30
C LEU A 166 -14.86 12.02 7.32
N MET A 167 -15.44 11.97 6.12
CA MET A 167 -15.30 13.05 5.13
C MET A 167 -15.81 14.40 5.64
N LYS A 168 -16.82 14.39 6.52
CA LYS A 168 -17.41 15.60 7.11
C LYS A 168 -16.69 16.10 8.37
N LYS A 169 -15.71 15.34 8.89
CA LYS A 169 -14.93 15.76 10.05
C LYS A 169 -13.88 16.80 9.65
N PRO A 170 -13.51 17.71 10.58
CA PRO A 170 -12.38 18.60 10.38
C PRO A 170 -11.08 17.81 10.19
N VAL A 171 -10.19 18.34 9.35
CA VAL A 171 -8.84 17.78 9.19
C VAL A 171 -8.15 17.76 10.54
N SER A 172 -7.53 16.63 10.90
CA SER A 172 -6.82 16.50 12.17
C SER A 172 -5.29 16.53 11.98
N ALA A 173 -4.57 17.09 12.94
CA ALA A 173 -3.11 17.05 12.99
C ALA A 173 -2.62 16.42 14.30
N VAL A 174 -1.42 15.84 14.27
CA VAL A 174 -0.80 15.31 15.47
C VAL A 174 -0.42 16.48 16.38
N ASN A 175 -0.99 16.50 17.58
CA ASN A 175 -0.52 17.36 18.65
C ASN A 175 0.83 16.84 19.13
N SER A 176 1.87 17.68 19.07
CA SER A 176 3.24 17.31 19.40
C SER A 176 3.48 16.99 20.88
N GLU A 177 2.61 17.46 21.77
CA GLU A 177 2.69 17.23 23.20
C GLU A 177 1.98 15.94 23.61
N THR A 178 0.79 15.68 23.04
CA THR A 178 -0.03 14.51 23.41
C THR A 178 0.22 13.29 22.50
N GLY A 179 0.76 13.52 21.30
CA GLY A 179 0.89 12.50 20.25
C GLY A 179 -0.45 12.07 19.63
N LEU A 180 -1.56 12.68 20.04
CA LEU A 180 -2.91 12.38 19.55
C LEU A 180 -3.28 13.27 18.37
N TYR A 181 -4.23 12.80 17.55
CA TYR A 181 -4.78 13.61 16.46
C TYR A 181 -5.86 14.54 17.00
N GLU A 182 -5.70 15.83 16.76
CA GLU A 182 -6.63 16.86 17.18
C GLU A 182 -7.23 17.59 15.96
N PRO A 183 -8.53 17.88 15.98
CA PRO A 183 -9.20 18.67 14.95
C PRO A 183 -8.54 20.04 14.72
N MET A 184 -8.37 20.41 13.44
CA MET A 184 -7.96 21.76 13.02
C MET A 184 -9.11 22.42 12.26
N GLU A 185 -10.02 23.05 13.00
CA GLU A 185 -11.24 23.65 12.42
C GLU A 185 -10.94 24.68 11.31
N GLU A 186 -9.81 25.40 11.42
CA GLU A 186 -9.39 26.40 10.43
C GLU A 186 -9.06 25.81 9.04
N ARG A 187 -8.73 24.51 8.95
CA ARG A 187 -8.38 23.84 7.69
C ARG A 187 -9.56 23.19 6.97
N GLY A 188 -10.78 23.43 7.45
CA GLY A 188 -11.99 22.84 6.87
C GLY A 188 -12.06 21.33 7.08
N THR A 189 -12.92 20.68 6.29
CA THR A 189 -13.18 19.24 6.41
C THR A 189 -12.22 18.40 5.58
N TYR A 190 -12.18 17.09 5.85
CA TYR A 190 -11.44 16.15 4.99
C TYR A 190 -11.93 16.15 3.54
N GLU A 191 -13.23 16.40 3.29
CA GLU A 191 -13.78 16.56 1.95
C GLU A 191 -13.21 17.81 1.24
N ASP A 192 -13.11 18.93 1.94
CA ASP A 192 -12.54 20.17 1.39
C ASP A 192 -11.07 19.97 1.00
N ALA A 193 -10.28 19.35 1.90
CA ALA A 193 -8.87 19.04 1.65
C ALA A 193 -8.67 18.09 0.45
N LEU A 194 -9.55 17.10 0.28
CA LEU A 194 -9.50 16.20 -0.88
C LEU A 194 -9.89 16.90 -2.18
N CYS A 195 -10.86 17.82 -2.13
CA CYS A 195 -11.21 18.66 -3.27
C CYS A 195 -10.03 19.54 -3.69
N GLU A 196 -9.34 20.19 -2.74
CA GLU A 196 -8.16 21.00 -3.02
C GLU A 196 -7.02 20.15 -3.62
N LEU A 197 -6.75 18.98 -3.03
CA LEU A 197 -5.74 18.07 -3.54
C LEU A 197 -6.07 17.61 -4.98
N ALA A 198 -7.34 17.27 -5.26
CA ALA A 198 -7.78 16.87 -6.58
C ALA A 198 -7.60 18.00 -7.62
N GLN A 199 -7.89 19.25 -7.25
CA GLN A 199 -7.66 20.42 -8.09
C GLN A 199 -6.18 20.57 -8.42
N ARG A 200 -5.30 20.56 -7.40
CA ARG A 200 -3.85 20.66 -7.57
C ARG A 200 -3.30 19.57 -8.49
N LEU A 201 -3.72 18.31 -8.31
CA LEU A 201 -3.30 17.19 -9.16
C LEU A 201 -3.78 17.36 -10.61
N SER A 202 -5.00 17.86 -10.82
CA SER A 202 -5.54 18.13 -12.15
C SER A 202 -4.78 19.25 -12.86
N GLU A 203 -4.47 20.34 -12.15
CA GLU A 203 -3.68 21.46 -12.67
C GLU A 203 -2.27 21.03 -13.05
N GLU A 204 -1.57 20.28 -12.18
CA GLU A 204 -0.25 19.71 -12.46
C GLU A 204 -0.26 18.83 -13.72
N ARG A 205 -1.27 17.97 -13.87
CA ARG A 205 -1.42 17.14 -15.07
C ARG A 205 -1.61 17.98 -16.33
N ARG A 206 -2.46 19.01 -16.28
CA ARG A 206 -2.69 19.92 -17.42
C ARG A 206 -1.43 20.71 -17.77
N PHE A 207 -0.70 21.19 -16.76
CA PHE A 207 0.55 21.90 -16.94
C PHE A 207 1.58 21.04 -17.66
N ARG A 208 1.83 19.81 -17.18
CA ARG A 208 2.78 18.89 -17.83
C ARG A 208 2.38 18.55 -19.25
N HIS A 209 1.09 18.31 -19.51
CA HIS A 209 0.63 18.02 -20.86
C HIS A 209 0.83 19.18 -21.86
N LYS A 210 0.87 20.42 -21.36
CA LYS A 210 1.04 21.61 -22.19
C LYS A 210 2.51 22.01 -22.39
N TYR A 211 3.39 21.70 -21.44
CA TYR A 211 4.74 22.26 -21.38
C TYR A 211 5.88 21.23 -21.30
N MET A 212 5.58 19.93 -21.19
CA MET A 212 6.57 18.83 -21.23
C MET A 212 6.26 17.89 -22.39
#